data_AF-A0A0N9I770-F1
#
_entry.id   AF-A0A0N9I770-F1
#
_cell.length_a   1.000
_cell.length_b   1.000
_cell.length_c   1.000
_cell.angle_alpha   90.00
_cell.angle_beta   90.00
_cell.angle_gamma   90.00
#
_symmetry.space_group_name_H-M   'P 1'
#
loop_
_entity.id
_entity.type
_entity.pdbx_description
1 polymer ?
#
loop_
_entity_poly.entity_id
_entity_poly.type
_entity_poly.pdbx_seq_one_letter_code
_entity_poly.pdbx_strand_id
1 'polypeptide(L)'
;MRHGPVVLTLLAGMVLLPGEAAAATIRVTSLPALQNALNSANPGDRIELADGSYNATSAIQIKRSGTTGKPVTVTAANTGRAEIRGSTGFSFANGVNNVVLQGFNLRHSGSVSIPADAHHIRLTRNTVQLSGDGNWVTVNGDDVEVDRNTFQNRSTAGVFLQVAGPGDDVAKRTRIHHNYFYNHTFGGANGGESIRFGYSHKQSYSSGGFVEYNLFEKANGDPEAISVKASETTVRYNTIRDSKGYIVLRHGNRNTVEGNVIFGESGIRFHGNDHKIVNNYVAATGQRAIVFGKGSEADSGPTSTGHDRPDRVTVAFNTVLGTSAVIDSDSGDFKPKDCVVANNVIVGTGGPLVDMADGSTVRYEGNIAWGGSAGMPNGYRSVDPKLVQDSHGISRLAAGSPAIDTAAGTYSSVTKDMDLQTRSGKYDVGADELGGSRKPLNKSDVGPSAP
;
A
#
# COMPACT_ATOMS: atom_id res chain seq x y z
N MET A 1 29.75 79.60 18.34
CA MET A 1 29.38 78.24 17.88
C MET A 1 30.56 77.32 18.16
N ARG A 2 30.48 76.49 19.21
CA ARG A 2 31.50 75.48 19.56
C ARG A 2 30.80 74.12 19.52
N HIS A 3 31.12 73.29 18.53
CA HIS A 3 30.68 71.91 18.47
C HIS A 3 31.74 71.04 19.14
N GLY A 4 31.37 70.39 20.25
CA GLY A 4 32.18 69.36 20.90
C GLY A 4 31.99 68.00 20.23
N PRO A 5 32.99 67.10 20.28
CA PRO A 5 32.89 65.79 19.65
C PRO A 5 32.03 64.86 20.53
N VAL A 6 31.03 64.23 19.92
CA VAL A 6 30.25 63.14 20.51
C VAL A 6 31.07 61.86 20.38
N VAL A 7 31.51 61.31 21.51
CA VAL A 7 32.14 59.98 21.58
C VAL A 7 31.03 58.94 21.57
N LEU A 8 30.94 58.16 20.49
CA LEU A 8 29.99 57.06 20.33
C LEU A 8 30.63 55.77 20.87
N THR A 9 30.24 55.36 22.07
CA THR A 9 30.70 54.11 22.69
C THR A 9 29.98 52.92 22.03
N LEU A 10 30.69 52.15 21.19
CA LEU A 10 30.18 50.91 20.62
C LEU A 10 30.17 49.81 21.71
N LEU A 11 28.99 49.48 22.23
CA LEU A 11 28.80 48.30 23.06
C LEU A 11 28.74 47.06 22.14
N ALA A 12 29.81 46.28 22.06
CA ALA A 12 29.81 44.98 21.39
C ALA A 12 29.04 43.97 22.25
N GLY A 13 27.74 43.81 21.98
CA GLY A 13 26.93 42.74 22.57
C GLY A 13 27.38 41.39 22.02
N MET A 14 28.05 40.60 22.85
CA MET A 14 28.39 39.21 22.56
C MET A 14 27.07 38.39 22.58
N VAL A 15 26.46 38.20 21.41
CA VAL A 15 25.33 37.30 21.23
C VAL A 15 25.84 35.87 21.43
N LEU A 16 25.62 35.31 22.62
CA LEU A 16 25.70 33.88 22.84
C LEU A 16 24.60 33.22 22.01
N LEU A 17 24.97 32.76 20.80
CA LEU A 17 24.13 31.83 20.06
C LEU A 17 24.00 30.56 20.92
N PRO A 18 22.77 30.13 21.29
CA PRO A 18 22.59 28.87 22.00
C PRO A 18 23.19 27.76 21.12
N GLY A 19 24.22 27.08 21.63
CA GLY A 19 24.78 25.93 20.96
C GLY A 19 23.67 24.90 20.74
N GLU A 20 23.52 24.42 19.50
CA GLU A 20 22.58 23.32 19.23
C GLU A 20 22.95 22.15 20.15
N ALA A 21 22.04 21.79 21.05
CA ALA A 21 22.21 20.60 21.88
C ALA A 21 22.39 19.39 20.94
N ALA A 22 23.50 18.66 21.11
CA ALA A 22 23.78 17.48 20.32
C ALA A 22 22.73 16.40 20.58
N ALA A 23 22.30 15.71 19.52
CA ALA A 23 21.40 14.56 19.61
C ALA A 23 21.95 13.52 20.59
N ALA A 24 21.21 13.22 21.67
CA ALA A 24 21.66 12.28 22.68
C ALA A 24 21.20 10.86 22.36
N THR A 25 22.06 9.86 22.60
CA THR A 25 21.63 8.45 22.69
C THR A 25 21.39 8.11 24.15
N ILE A 26 20.12 7.88 24.51
CA ILE A 26 19.66 7.62 25.88
C ILE A 26 19.31 6.14 26.00
N ARG A 27 20.17 5.38 26.68
CA ARG A 27 19.95 3.94 26.92
C ARG A 27 19.13 3.73 28.18
N VAL A 28 18.09 2.90 28.08
CA VAL A 28 17.18 2.58 29.19
C VAL A 28 16.94 1.07 29.26
N THR A 29 16.73 0.57 30.47
CA THR A 29 16.59 -0.89 30.72
C THR A 29 15.24 -1.26 31.34
N SER A 30 14.33 -0.30 31.51
CA SER A 30 13.01 -0.50 32.13
C SER A 30 11.96 0.46 31.57
N LEU A 31 10.67 0.11 31.71
CA LEU A 31 9.56 0.98 31.27
C LEU A 31 9.51 2.33 32.02
N PRO A 32 9.75 2.42 33.34
CA PRO A 32 9.83 3.72 34.02
C PRO A 32 10.97 4.59 33.49
N ALA A 33 12.15 4.01 33.24
CA ALA A 33 13.28 4.74 32.66
C ALA A 33 12.98 5.22 31.23
N LEU A 34 12.36 4.35 30.42
CA LEU A 34 11.88 4.70 29.08
C LEU A 34 10.88 5.87 29.12
N GLN A 35 9.90 5.81 30.02
CA GLN A 35 8.91 6.89 30.13
C GLN A 35 9.55 8.22 30.57
N ASN A 36 10.51 8.18 31.49
CA ASN A 36 11.25 9.39 31.92
C ASN A 36 12.07 10.00 30.77
N ALA A 37 12.73 9.15 29.97
CA ALA A 37 13.46 9.59 28.78
C ALA A 37 12.51 10.21 27.75
N LEU A 38 11.36 9.57 27.47
CA LEU A 38 10.34 10.09 26.56
C LEU A 38 9.78 11.45 26.99
N ASN A 39 9.57 11.64 28.29
CA ASN A 39 9.07 12.91 28.84
C ASN A 39 10.09 14.06 28.65
N SER A 40 11.38 13.73 28.63
CA SER A 40 12.50 14.69 28.58
C SER A 40 13.10 14.87 27.19
N ALA A 41 12.62 14.11 26.20
CA ALA A 41 13.19 14.04 24.86
C ALA A 41 13.19 15.40 24.13
N ASN A 42 14.28 15.70 23.45
CA ASN A 42 14.45 16.85 22.57
C ASN A 42 14.55 16.38 21.11
N PRO A 43 14.28 17.26 20.13
CA PRO A 43 14.46 16.94 18.72
C PRO A 43 15.85 16.35 18.41
N GLY A 44 15.86 15.16 17.80
CA GLY A 44 17.07 14.42 17.46
C GLY A 44 17.46 13.33 18.46
N ASP A 45 16.88 13.30 19.66
CA ASP A 45 17.21 12.28 20.66
C ASP A 45 16.84 10.86 20.19
N ARG A 46 17.72 9.90 20.49
CA ARG A 46 17.53 8.47 20.27
C ARG A 46 17.41 7.75 21.61
N ILE A 47 16.24 7.24 21.93
CA ILE A 47 15.97 6.51 23.18
C ILE A 47 15.97 5.01 22.88
N GLU A 48 16.97 4.30 23.40
CA GLU A 48 17.23 2.87 23.18
C GLU A 48 16.75 2.04 24.37
N LEU A 49 15.69 1.24 24.17
CA LEU A 49 15.28 0.23 25.14
C LEU A 49 16.11 -1.03 24.96
N ALA A 50 16.77 -1.47 26.03
CA ALA A 50 17.57 -2.70 26.04
C ALA A 50 16.73 -3.95 25.67
N ASP A 51 17.44 -5.03 25.35
CA ASP A 51 16.82 -6.32 25.09
C ASP A 51 16.07 -6.81 26.35
N GLY A 52 14.88 -7.35 26.15
CA GLY A 52 14.04 -7.80 27.26
C GLY A 52 12.58 -7.93 26.89
N SER A 53 11.79 -8.44 27.84
CA SER A 53 10.33 -8.50 27.74
C SER A 53 9.72 -7.58 28.80
N TYR A 54 8.94 -6.61 28.33
CA TYR A 54 8.45 -5.49 29.12
C TYR A 54 6.92 -5.54 29.20
N ASN A 55 6.40 -5.73 30.41
CA ASN A 55 4.97 -5.80 30.66
C ASN A 55 4.37 -4.42 30.90
N ALA A 56 3.75 -3.82 29.88
CA ALA A 56 3.07 -2.55 29.95
C ALA A 56 1.62 -2.72 30.40
N THR A 57 1.33 -2.27 31.63
CA THR A 57 -0.03 -2.16 32.20
C THR A 57 -0.61 -0.75 32.07
N SER A 58 0.18 0.18 31.54
CA SER A 58 -0.19 1.57 31.25
C SER A 58 0.52 1.99 29.97
N ALA A 59 -0.09 2.91 29.22
CA ALA A 59 0.41 3.31 27.91
C ALA A 59 1.80 3.96 28.03
N ILE A 60 2.71 3.60 27.13
CA ILE A 60 4.03 4.22 26.98
C ILE A 60 3.85 5.47 26.12
N GLN A 61 3.78 6.63 26.78
CA GLN A 61 3.33 7.86 26.14
C GLN A 61 4.49 8.59 25.46
N ILE A 62 4.36 8.81 24.15
CA ILE A 62 5.25 9.66 23.36
C ILE A 62 4.58 11.03 23.21
N LYS A 63 5.11 12.02 23.95
CA LYS A 63 4.53 13.37 24.04
C LYS A 63 5.39 14.47 23.42
N ARG A 64 6.63 14.15 23.05
CA ARG A 64 7.61 15.12 22.55
C ARG A 64 7.79 14.94 21.05
N SER A 65 7.72 16.05 20.33
CA SER A 65 7.95 16.10 18.89
C SER A 65 9.44 16.27 18.58
N GLY A 66 9.86 15.74 17.43
CA GLY A 66 11.10 16.13 16.79
C GLY A 66 10.90 17.34 15.88
N THR A 67 11.86 17.54 14.97
CA THR A 67 11.73 18.46 13.84
C THR A 67 12.09 17.75 12.54
N THR A 68 11.77 18.38 11.41
CA THR A 68 12.24 17.92 10.10
C THR A 68 13.76 17.78 10.12
N GLY A 69 14.27 16.58 9.90
CA GLY A 69 15.70 16.25 9.93
C GLY A 69 16.27 15.88 11.31
N LYS A 70 15.56 16.16 12.41
CA LYS A 70 15.94 15.75 13.77
C LYS A 70 14.72 15.11 14.48
N PRO A 71 14.25 13.93 14.04
CA PRO A 71 13.12 13.27 14.67
C PRO A 71 13.49 12.76 16.06
N VAL A 72 12.50 12.65 16.97
CA VAL A 72 12.67 11.87 18.19
C VAL A 72 12.54 10.40 17.83
N THR A 73 13.59 9.61 18.07
CA THR A 73 13.62 8.18 17.76
C THR A 73 13.49 7.35 19.02
N VAL A 74 12.44 6.54 19.10
CA VAL A 74 12.22 5.56 20.17
C VAL A 74 12.45 4.18 19.58
N THR A 75 13.39 3.42 20.13
CA THR A 75 13.87 2.22 19.45
C THR A 75 14.33 1.11 20.38
N ALA A 76 14.20 -0.13 19.94
CA ALA A 76 14.90 -1.26 20.55
C ALA A 76 16.41 -1.14 20.31
N ALA A 77 17.22 -1.48 21.31
CA ALA A 77 18.68 -1.51 21.18
C ALA A 77 19.12 -2.49 20.07
N ASN A 78 18.52 -3.68 20.06
CA ASN A 78 18.61 -4.64 18.96
C ASN A 78 17.22 -4.91 18.38
N THR A 79 17.06 -4.77 17.07
CA THR A 79 15.77 -4.97 16.37
C THR A 79 15.13 -6.32 16.72
N GLY A 80 13.88 -6.28 17.17
CA GLY A 80 13.09 -7.44 17.56
C GLY A 80 13.37 -8.00 18.96
N ARG A 81 14.38 -7.48 19.68
CA ARG A 81 14.81 -8.02 20.99
C ARG A 81 14.20 -7.30 22.20
N ALA A 82 13.58 -6.14 22.01
CA ALA A 82 12.75 -5.50 23.02
C ALA A 82 11.27 -5.82 22.74
N GLU A 83 10.69 -6.70 23.54
CA GLU A 83 9.29 -7.10 23.46
C GLU A 83 8.43 -6.24 24.38
N ILE A 84 7.35 -5.65 23.83
CA ILE A 84 6.31 -4.97 24.59
C ILE A 84 5.08 -5.86 24.65
N ARG A 85 4.73 -6.31 25.86
CA ARG A 85 3.56 -7.16 26.15
C ARG A 85 2.67 -6.50 27.21
N GLY A 86 1.56 -7.14 27.54
CA GLY A 86 0.63 -6.66 28.57
C GLY A 86 -0.67 -6.12 27.97
N SER A 87 -1.37 -5.25 28.69
CA SER A 87 -2.68 -4.75 28.29
C SER A 87 -2.62 -3.62 27.26
N THR A 88 -1.44 -3.03 27.05
CA THR A 88 -1.24 -1.86 26.17
C THR A 88 0.22 -1.74 25.71
N GLY A 89 0.54 -0.70 24.95
CA GLY A 89 1.87 -0.44 24.41
C GLY A 89 2.13 1.05 24.21
N PHE A 90 2.75 1.42 23.08
CA PHE A 90 3.04 2.81 22.75
C PHE A 90 1.77 3.59 22.38
N SER A 91 1.68 4.82 22.87
CA SER A 91 0.64 5.78 22.50
C SER A 91 1.25 7.13 22.13
N PHE A 92 0.74 7.75 21.08
CA PHE A 92 1.14 9.08 20.64
C PHE A 92 0.20 10.13 21.25
N ALA A 93 0.76 11.22 21.77
CA ALA A 93 -0.04 12.36 22.17
C ALA A 93 -0.60 13.10 20.95
N ASN A 94 -1.71 13.79 21.15
CA ASN A 94 -2.27 14.72 20.17
C ASN A 94 -1.21 15.76 19.74
N GLY A 95 -1.13 16.03 18.45
CA GLY A 95 -0.24 17.03 17.86
C GLY A 95 1.24 16.62 17.77
N VAL A 96 1.62 15.44 18.25
CA VAL A 96 3.02 14.99 18.21
C VAL A 96 3.45 14.76 16.76
N ASN A 97 4.69 15.11 16.43
CA ASN A 97 5.18 15.03 15.07
C ASN A 97 6.68 14.75 14.99
N ASN A 98 7.14 14.29 13.82
CA ASN A 98 8.53 13.93 13.57
C ASN A 98 9.06 12.90 14.60
N VAL A 99 8.35 11.78 14.73
CA VAL A 99 8.68 10.69 15.65
C VAL A 99 8.90 9.40 14.88
N VAL A 100 9.93 8.64 15.28
CA VAL A 100 10.22 7.31 14.74
C VAL A 100 10.03 6.28 15.86
N LEU A 101 9.14 5.31 15.66
CA LEU A 101 9.00 4.12 16.51
C LEU A 101 9.60 2.91 15.80
N GLN A 102 10.73 2.40 16.32
CA GLN A 102 11.60 1.51 15.57
C GLN A 102 12.01 0.23 16.31
N GLY A 103 11.85 -0.91 15.64
CA GLY A 103 12.57 -2.13 16.01
C GLY A 103 11.95 -2.96 17.14
N PHE A 104 10.72 -2.67 17.56
CA PHE A 104 10.09 -3.38 18.68
C PHE A 104 9.38 -4.67 18.25
N ASN A 105 9.28 -5.62 19.18
CA ASN A 105 8.38 -6.76 19.07
C ASN A 105 7.10 -6.48 19.90
N LEU A 106 6.01 -6.08 19.24
CA LEU A 106 4.76 -5.69 19.88
C LEU A 106 3.82 -6.90 20.01
N ARG A 107 3.52 -7.29 21.26
CA ARG A 107 2.78 -8.50 21.68
C ARG A 107 1.70 -8.23 22.73
N HIS A 108 1.19 -7.01 22.80
CA HIS A 108 0.19 -6.60 23.78
C HIS A 108 -1.25 -6.73 23.25
N SER A 109 -2.24 -6.60 24.14
CA SER A 109 -3.66 -6.64 23.77
C SER A 109 -4.24 -5.28 23.36
N GLY A 110 -3.55 -4.17 23.59
CA GLY A 110 -3.96 -2.86 23.08
C GLY A 110 -3.74 -2.71 21.57
N SER A 111 -4.20 -1.60 21.00
CA SER A 111 -3.90 -1.18 19.62
C SER A 111 -2.87 -0.05 19.59
N VAL A 112 -2.28 0.20 18.42
CA VAL A 112 -1.47 1.40 18.15
C VAL A 112 -2.30 2.36 17.33
N SER A 113 -2.49 3.58 17.82
CA SER A 113 -3.25 4.62 17.12
C SER A 113 -2.41 5.89 16.99
N ILE A 114 -2.28 6.38 15.76
CA ILE A 114 -1.68 7.69 15.46
C ILE A 114 -2.84 8.70 15.41
N PRO A 115 -2.87 9.71 16.31
CA PRO A 115 -3.93 10.72 16.39
C PRO A 115 -4.10 11.52 15.10
N ALA A 116 -5.28 12.12 14.95
CA ALA A 116 -5.65 12.89 13.74
C ALA A 116 -4.78 14.13 13.50
N ASP A 117 -4.28 14.74 14.58
CA ASP A 117 -3.41 15.93 14.54
C ASP A 117 -1.92 15.59 14.64
N ALA A 118 -1.56 14.31 14.76
CA ALA A 118 -0.18 13.86 14.68
C ALA A 118 0.24 13.69 13.22
N HIS A 119 1.50 13.99 12.88
CA HIS A 119 1.98 13.93 11.49
C HIS A 119 3.50 13.67 11.41
N HIS A 120 4.00 13.20 10.27
CA HIS A 120 5.41 12.76 10.13
C HIS A 120 5.80 11.70 11.18
N ILE A 121 4.90 10.76 11.44
CA ILE A 121 5.16 9.62 12.30
C ILE A 121 5.65 8.47 11.44
N ARG A 122 6.74 7.82 11.86
CA ARG A 122 7.28 6.65 11.19
C ARG A 122 7.21 5.43 12.10
N LEU A 123 6.48 4.41 11.69
CA LEU A 123 6.50 3.09 12.31
C LEU A 123 7.39 2.19 11.45
N THR A 124 8.57 1.83 11.93
CA THR A 124 9.54 1.09 11.12
C THR A 124 10.19 -0.09 11.81
N ARG A 125 10.42 -1.17 11.06
CA ARG A 125 11.17 -2.34 11.55
C ARG A 125 10.57 -3.02 12.79
N ASN A 126 9.27 -2.89 13.00
CA ASN A 126 8.59 -3.54 14.12
C ASN A 126 8.01 -4.89 13.70
N THR A 127 7.95 -5.84 14.65
CA THR A 127 7.09 -7.02 14.54
C THR A 127 5.81 -6.74 15.31
N VAL A 128 4.66 -6.76 14.64
CA VAL A 128 3.34 -6.49 15.18
C VAL A 128 2.53 -7.78 15.18
N GLN A 129 2.25 -8.30 16.37
CA GLN A 129 1.33 -9.42 16.59
C GLN A 129 0.56 -9.15 17.89
N LEU A 130 -0.47 -8.32 17.78
CA LEU A 130 -1.30 -7.92 18.91
C LEU A 130 -2.41 -8.94 19.15
N SER A 131 -3.00 -8.95 20.34
CA SER A 131 -4.06 -9.92 20.69
C SER A 131 -5.44 -9.29 20.90
N GLY A 132 -5.55 -7.97 20.80
CA GLY A 132 -6.82 -7.25 20.94
C GLY A 132 -7.73 -7.38 19.72
N ASP A 133 -9.02 -7.19 19.96
CA ASP A 133 -10.02 -7.04 18.91
C ASP A 133 -9.85 -5.71 18.14
N GLY A 134 -10.43 -5.64 16.95
CA GLY A 134 -10.39 -4.42 16.13
C GLY A 134 -9.03 -4.16 15.48
N ASN A 135 -8.80 -2.95 14.97
CA ASN A 135 -7.61 -2.67 14.16
C ASN A 135 -6.33 -2.70 15.01
N TRP A 136 -5.27 -3.37 14.54
CA TRP A 136 -3.99 -3.38 15.27
C TRP A 136 -3.26 -2.05 15.20
N VAL A 137 -3.19 -1.46 14.00
CA VAL A 137 -2.63 -0.14 13.78
C VAL A 137 -3.66 0.74 13.08
N THR A 138 -3.92 1.93 13.60
CA THR A 138 -4.79 2.94 12.97
C THR A 138 -4.02 4.24 12.74
N VAL A 139 -4.03 4.71 11.49
CA VAL A 139 -3.44 5.97 11.04
C VAL A 139 -4.56 7.00 10.87
N ASN A 140 -4.73 7.90 11.84
CA ASN A 140 -5.68 9.01 11.70
C ASN A 140 -5.01 10.30 11.19
N GLY A 141 -3.70 10.45 11.40
CA GLY A 141 -2.94 11.62 10.97
C GLY A 141 -2.36 11.53 9.56
N ASP A 142 -1.91 12.66 9.04
CA ASP A 142 -1.28 12.79 7.72
C ASP A 142 0.23 12.51 7.75
N ASP A 143 0.84 12.30 6.58
CA ASP A 143 2.29 12.15 6.41
C ASP A 143 2.91 11.01 7.24
N VAL A 144 2.15 9.94 7.44
CA VAL A 144 2.62 8.76 8.19
C VAL A 144 3.33 7.78 7.28
N GLU A 145 4.50 7.30 7.71
CA GLU A 145 5.24 6.22 7.05
C GLU A 145 5.13 4.94 7.89
N VAL A 146 4.63 3.87 7.28
CA VAL A 146 4.60 2.52 7.87
C VAL A 146 5.47 1.65 6.99
N ASP A 147 6.68 1.34 7.42
CA ASP A 147 7.63 0.63 6.57
C ASP A 147 8.43 -0.47 7.25
N ARG A 148 8.81 -1.50 6.48
CA ARG A 148 9.68 -2.57 6.98
C ARG A 148 9.13 -3.25 8.24
N ASN A 149 7.84 -3.24 8.48
CA ASN A 149 7.24 -3.94 9.62
C ASN A 149 6.82 -5.35 9.19
N THR A 150 6.69 -6.26 10.15
CA THR A 150 5.96 -7.52 9.97
C THR A 150 4.65 -7.47 10.75
N PHE A 151 3.52 -7.61 10.06
CA PHE A 151 2.22 -7.84 10.65
C PHE A 151 1.87 -9.31 10.47
N GLN A 152 1.65 -10.05 11.56
CA GLN A 152 1.56 -11.51 11.43
C GLN A 152 0.59 -12.20 12.37
N ASN A 153 0.07 -13.35 11.90
CA ASN A 153 -0.66 -14.33 12.71
C ASN A 153 -1.91 -13.76 13.39
N ARG A 154 -2.71 -13.01 12.63
CA ARG A 154 -4.02 -12.55 13.09
C ARG A 154 -5.07 -13.58 12.72
N SER A 155 -5.90 -13.96 13.68
CA SER A 155 -7.02 -14.87 13.51
C SER A 155 -8.37 -14.29 13.98
N THR A 156 -8.39 -13.02 14.39
CA THR A 156 -9.53 -12.33 15.02
C THR A 156 -10.05 -11.18 14.15
N ALA A 157 -11.31 -10.79 14.37
CA ALA A 157 -11.97 -9.72 13.63
C ALA A 157 -11.21 -8.38 13.74
N GLY A 158 -11.01 -7.69 12.61
CA GLY A 158 -10.32 -6.41 12.47
C GLY A 158 -9.16 -6.47 11.46
N VAL A 159 -8.62 -5.32 11.07
CA VAL A 159 -7.53 -5.25 10.08
C VAL A 159 -6.15 -5.17 10.74
N PHE A 160 -5.09 -5.54 10.01
CA PHE A 160 -3.73 -5.23 10.50
C PHE A 160 -3.50 -3.71 10.52
N LEU A 161 -3.83 -3.04 9.41
CA LEU A 161 -3.58 -1.61 9.24
C LEU A 161 -4.80 -0.89 8.66
N GLN A 162 -5.36 0.03 9.44
CA GLN A 162 -6.39 0.97 9.02
C GLN A 162 -5.75 2.33 8.73
N VAL A 163 -6.00 2.89 7.55
CA VAL A 163 -5.77 4.32 7.27
C VAL A 163 -7.12 5.02 7.32
N ALA A 164 -7.33 5.91 8.27
CA ALA A 164 -8.62 6.53 8.54
C ALA A 164 -8.66 8.00 8.13
N GLY A 165 -7.66 8.79 8.54
CA GLY A 165 -7.62 10.24 8.30
C GLY A 165 -8.34 11.12 9.32
N PRO A 166 -8.05 12.43 9.31
CA PRO A 166 -8.59 13.39 10.27
C PRO A 166 -10.01 13.82 9.92
N GLY A 167 -10.90 13.87 10.92
CA GLY A 167 -12.29 14.30 10.73
C GLY A 167 -13.01 13.49 9.65
N ASP A 168 -13.66 14.18 8.72
CA ASP A 168 -14.38 13.59 7.59
C ASP A 168 -13.45 13.21 6.42
N ASP A 169 -12.19 13.64 6.45
CA ASP A 169 -11.23 13.42 5.36
C ASP A 169 -10.40 12.13 5.57
N VAL A 170 -9.82 11.59 4.50
CA VAL A 170 -8.84 10.50 4.53
C VAL A 170 -7.43 11.02 4.76
N ALA A 171 -6.58 10.23 5.43
CA ALA A 171 -5.20 10.60 5.71
C ALA A 171 -4.44 10.85 4.42
N LYS A 172 -3.69 11.95 4.39
CA LYS A 172 -2.93 12.39 3.22
C LYS A 172 -1.51 11.84 3.24
N ARG A 173 -1.03 11.47 2.06
CA ARG A 173 0.38 11.13 1.80
C ARG A 173 0.92 10.02 2.72
N THR A 174 0.05 9.16 3.22
CA THR A 174 0.45 7.96 3.97
C THR A 174 1.24 7.03 3.06
N ARG A 175 2.42 6.61 3.50
CA ARG A 175 3.32 5.71 2.76
C ARG A 175 3.42 4.37 3.47
N ILE A 176 2.97 3.31 2.82
CA ILE A 176 2.99 1.95 3.35
C ILE A 176 3.89 1.11 2.46
N HIS A 177 5.12 0.81 2.90
CA HIS A 177 6.05 0.11 2.04
C HIS A 177 7.04 -0.85 2.68
N HIS A 178 7.46 -1.87 1.93
CA HIS A 178 8.42 -2.89 2.40
C HIS A 178 7.92 -3.64 3.64
N ASN A 179 6.61 -3.66 3.91
CA ASN A 179 6.05 -4.42 5.01
C ASN A 179 5.78 -5.87 4.60
N TYR A 180 5.84 -6.76 5.57
CA TYR A 180 5.44 -8.14 5.43
C TYR A 180 4.12 -8.39 6.15
N PHE A 181 3.05 -8.66 5.40
CA PHE A 181 1.75 -9.05 5.92
C PHE A 181 1.59 -10.56 5.78
N TYR A 182 1.57 -11.26 6.91
CA TYR A 182 1.66 -12.72 6.92
C TYR A 182 0.56 -13.39 7.73
N ASN A 183 -0.01 -14.45 7.17
CA ASN A 183 -0.87 -15.38 7.90
C ASN A 183 -2.02 -14.65 8.62
N HIS A 184 -2.80 -13.92 7.83
CA HIS A 184 -4.08 -13.40 8.27
C HIS A 184 -5.15 -14.44 7.97
N THR A 185 -5.86 -14.89 8.98
CA THR A 185 -7.03 -15.75 8.84
C THR A 185 -8.18 -15.12 9.63
N PHE A 186 -9.41 -15.36 9.21
CA PHE A 186 -10.57 -14.96 9.98
C PHE A 186 -11.75 -15.77 9.48
N GLY A 187 -12.49 -16.41 10.40
CA GLY A 187 -13.63 -17.26 10.05
C GLY A 187 -14.94 -16.51 9.85
N GLY A 188 -14.96 -15.20 10.11
CA GLY A 188 -16.14 -14.36 9.90
C GLY A 188 -16.27 -13.88 8.46
N ALA A 189 -17.37 -13.17 8.18
CA ALA A 189 -17.74 -12.79 6.81
C ALA A 189 -17.13 -11.47 6.31
N ASN A 190 -16.73 -10.56 7.20
CA ASN A 190 -16.23 -9.22 6.84
C ASN A 190 -15.33 -8.68 7.95
N GLY A 191 -14.31 -7.90 7.59
CA GLY A 191 -13.47 -7.16 8.52
C GLY A 191 -12.14 -7.84 8.82
N GLY A 192 -11.64 -8.70 7.93
CA GLY A 192 -10.33 -9.35 8.04
C GLY A 192 -9.32 -8.86 7.00
N GLU A 193 -9.45 -7.62 6.52
CA GLU A 193 -8.54 -7.07 5.50
C GLU A 193 -7.11 -6.94 6.07
N SER A 194 -6.07 -7.15 5.26
CA SER A 194 -4.70 -6.84 5.73
C SER A 194 -4.51 -5.33 5.82
N ILE A 195 -4.93 -4.60 4.80
CA ILE A 195 -4.96 -3.13 4.80
C ILE A 195 -6.37 -2.68 4.44
N ARG A 196 -6.93 -1.76 5.23
CA ARG A 196 -8.06 -0.93 4.81
C ARG A 196 -7.63 0.53 4.71
N PHE A 197 -7.61 1.06 3.49
CA PHE A 197 -7.20 2.43 3.21
C PHE A 197 -8.44 3.32 2.99
N GLY A 198 -8.89 4.00 4.03
CA GLY A 198 -10.08 4.85 4.05
C GLY A 198 -11.33 4.13 4.57
N TYR A 199 -12.49 4.73 4.29
CA TYR A 199 -13.83 4.23 4.62
C TYR A 199 -14.82 4.64 3.53
N SER A 200 -15.95 3.93 3.43
CA SER A 200 -16.98 4.24 2.42
C SER A 200 -17.44 5.70 2.46
N HIS A 201 -17.70 6.25 3.66
CA HIS A 201 -18.10 7.65 3.83
C HIS A 201 -16.99 8.67 3.51
N LYS A 202 -15.75 8.22 3.29
CA LYS A 202 -14.58 9.05 2.93
C LYS A 202 -14.12 8.84 1.49
N GLN A 203 -14.89 8.09 0.70
CA GLN A 203 -14.45 7.59 -0.60
C GLN A 203 -14.10 8.68 -1.63
N SER A 204 -14.75 9.85 -1.56
CA SER A 204 -14.54 10.95 -2.50
C SER A 204 -13.23 11.70 -2.28
N TYR A 205 -12.61 11.53 -1.11
CA TYR A 205 -11.44 12.32 -0.74
C TYR A 205 -10.14 11.73 -1.29
N SER A 206 -9.31 12.59 -1.86
CA SER A 206 -8.01 12.23 -2.41
C SER A 206 -6.99 11.99 -1.31
N SER A 207 -6.42 10.79 -1.24
CA SER A 207 -5.38 10.49 -0.24
C SER A 207 -3.97 10.91 -0.69
N GLY A 208 -3.65 10.78 -1.98
CA GLY A 208 -2.27 10.87 -2.46
C GLY A 208 -1.34 9.86 -1.77
N GLY A 209 -1.90 8.79 -1.19
CA GLY A 209 -1.19 7.77 -0.44
C GLY A 209 -0.65 6.64 -1.31
N PHE A 210 0.31 5.90 -0.76
CA PHE A 210 1.00 4.82 -1.44
C PHE A 210 0.94 3.53 -0.64
N VAL A 211 0.57 2.44 -1.29
CA VAL A 211 0.77 1.06 -0.82
C VAL A 211 1.73 0.40 -1.81
N GLU A 212 3.02 0.37 -1.47
CA GLU A 212 4.05 -0.02 -2.42
C GLU A 212 5.11 -0.97 -1.88
N TYR A 213 5.63 -1.88 -2.70
CA TYR A 213 6.70 -2.80 -2.31
C TYR A 213 6.39 -3.65 -1.06
N ASN A 214 5.13 -4.01 -0.80
CA ASN A 214 4.76 -4.88 0.31
C ASN A 214 4.59 -6.33 -0.17
N LEU A 215 4.88 -7.28 0.73
CA LEU A 215 4.62 -8.70 0.51
C LEU A 215 3.43 -9.15 1.36
N PHE A 216 2.45 -9.75 0.70
CA PHE A 216 1.30 -10.41 1.29
C PHE A 216 1.41 -11.90 1.05
N GLU A 217 1.49 -12.68 2.12
CA GLU A 217 1.56 -14.14 2.08
C GLU A 217 0.54 -14.71 3.06
N LYS A 218 -0.39 -15.55 2.58
CA LYS A 218 -1.53 -16.04 3.37
C LYS A 218 -2.38 -14.89 3.94
N ALA A 219 -2.67 -13.89 3.10
CA ALA A 219 -3.65 -12.84 3.41
C ALA A 219 -5.08 -13.37 3.15
N ASN A 220 -5.57 -14.18 4.09
CA ASN A 220 -6.80 -14.98 3.97
C ASN A 220 -7.86 -14.61 5.01
N GLY A 221 -7.74 -13.43 5.65
CA GLY A 221 -8.72 -12.95 6.61
C GLY A 221 -10.01 -12.44 5.96
N ASP A 222 -9.91 -12.01 4.71
CA ASP A 222 -11.02 -11.41 3.97
C ASP A 222 -10.77 -11.58 2.46
N PRO A 223 -11.82 -11.59 1.62
CA PRO A 223 -11.67 -11.45 0.17
C PRO A 223 -10.87 -10.21 -0.26
N GLU A 224 -10.71 -9.21 0.61
CA GLU A 224 -9.90 -8.01 0.36
C GLU A 224 -8.58 -8.05 1.15
N ALA A 225 -7.46 -8.42 0.50
CA ALA A 225 -6.14 -8.28 1.13
C ALA A 225 -5.81 -6.79 1.33
N ILE A 226 -6.03 -6.00 0.27
CA ILE A 226 -5.96 -4.54 0.30
C ILE A 226 -7.33 -4.01 -0.12
N SER A 227 -7.99 -3.27 0.78
CA SER A 227 -9.27 -2.62 0.52
C SER A 227 -9.08 -1.11 0.47
N VAL A 228 -9.13 -0.51 -0.72
CA VAL A 228 -9.06 0.95 -0.91
C VAL A 228 -10.47 1.52 -0.92
N LYS A 229 -10.72 2.46 -0.02
CA LYS A 229 -11.99 3.17 0.19
C LYS A 229 -11.72 4.68 0.26
N ALA A 230 -10.99 5.17 -0.73
CA ALA A 230 -10.51 6.53 -0.89
C ALA A 230 -10.21 6.81 -2.37
N SER A 231 -10.01 8.07 -2.73
CA SER A 231 -9.64 8.47 -4.09
C SER A 231 -8.13 8.76 -4.21
N GLU A 232 -7.61 8.73 -5.44
CA GLU A 232 -6.21 9.12 -5.77
C GLU A 232 -5.15 8.42 -4.90
N THR A 233 -5.39 7.14 -4.60
CA THR A 233 -4.47 6.24 -3.92
C THR A 233 -3.71 5.40 -4.94
N THR A 234 -2.42 5.17 -4.72
CA THR A 234 -1.58 4.35 -5.59
C THR A 234 -1.21 3.03 -4.89
N VAL A 235 -1.56 1.91 -5.51
CA VAL A 235 -1.19 0.55 -5.07
C VAL A 235 -0.25 -0.06 -6.10
N ARG A 236 1.05 -0.13 -5.80
CA ARG A 236 2.03 -0.53 -6.82
C ARG A 236 3.14 -1.44 -6.34
N TYR A 237 3.64 -2.29 -7.23
CA TYR A 237 4.87 -3.05 -6.98
C TYR A 237 4.81 -3.98 -5.75
N ASN A 238 3.61 -4.35 -5.31
CA ASN A 238 3.41 -5.32 -4.25
C ASN A 238 3.50 -6.74 -4.82
N THR A 239 3.80 -7.70 -3.96
CA THR A 239 3.68 -9.14 -4.27
C THR A 239 2.60 -9.76 -3.40
N ILE A 240 1.65 -10.45 -4.02
CA ILE A 240 0.62 -11.23 -3.34
C ILE A 240 0.75 -12.69 -3.78
N ARG A 241 0.94 -13.59 -2.82
CA ARG A 241 1.06 -15.03 -3.07
C ARG A 241 0.43 -15.85 -1.96
N ASP A 242 0.10 -17.10 -2.25
CA ASP A 242 -0.54 -18.03 -1.30
C ASP A 242 -1.72 -17.39 -0.55
N SER A 243 -2.46 -16.51 -1.23
CA SER A 243 -3.48 -15.65 -0.65
C SER A 243 -4.77 -15.75 -1.44
N LYS A 244 -5.89 -15.58 -0.73
CA LYS A 244 -7.25 -15.48 -1.29
C LYS A 244 -7.73 -14.03 -1.38
N GLY A 245 -7.14 -13.14 -0.59
CA GLY A 245 -7.51 -11.72 -0.61
C GLY A 245 -6.97 -11.02 -1.86
N TYR A 246 -7.80 -10.16 -2.45
CA TYR A 246 -7.54 -9.38 -3.66
C TYR A 246 -6.97 -8.00 -3.32
N ILE A 247 -6.42 -7.33 -4.33
CA ILE A 247 -6.41 -5.86 -4.35
C ILE A 247 -7.80 -5.42 -4.76
N VAL A 248 -8.51 -4.72 -3.87
CA VAL A 248 -9.88 -4.24 -4.12
C VAL A 248 -9.94 -2.73 -4.04
N LEU A 249 -10.21 -2.08 -5.17
CA LEU A 249 -10.67 -0.69 -5.19
C LEU A 249 -12.16 -0.70 -4.86
N ARG A 250 -12.45 -0.74 -3.57
CA ARG A 250 -13.77 -1.03 -3.02
C ARG A 250 -14.69 0.19 -3.08
N HIS A 251 -14.13 1.37 -2.88
CA HIS A 251 -14.81 2.67 -3.00
C HIS A 251 -13.81 3.77 -3.40
N GLY A 252 -14.33 4.84 -3.99
CA GLY A 252 -13.54 6.01 -4.40
C GLY A 252 -13.07 5.91 -5.85
N ASN A 253 -12.40 6.96 -6.32
CA ASN A 253 -12.17 7.21 -7.74
C ASN A 253 -10.70 7.55 -8.02
N ARG A 254 -10.27 7.48 -9.29
CA ARG A 254 -8.94 7.94 -9.74
C ARG A 254 -7.74 7.26 -9.04
N ASN A 255 -7.95 6.06 -8.50
CA ASN A 255 -6.90 5.21 -7.96
C ASN A 255 -6.06 4.57 -9.07
N THR A 256 -4.80 4.26 -8.76
CA THR A 256 -3.88 3.56 -9.67
C THR A 256 -3.44 2.24 -9.04
N VAL A 257 -3.59 1.15 -9.78
CA VAL A 257 -3.07 -0.20 -9.43
C VAL A 257 -2.04 -0.57 -10.49
N GLU A 258 -0.76 -0.49 -10.13
CA GLU A 258 0.33 -0.53 -11.10
C GLU A 258 1.41 -1.56 -10.76
N GLY A 259 1.78 -2.40 -11.73
CA GLY A 259 3.02 -3.16 -11.60
C GLY A 259 3.02 -4.15 -10.44
N ASN A 260 1.87 -4.63 -9.97
CA ASN A 260 1.81 -5.63 -8.90
C ASN A 260 2.07 -7.03 -9.47
N VAL A 261 2.64 -7.93 -8.67
CA VAL A 261 2.85 -9.34 -9.01
C VAL A 261 1.96 -10.21 -8.14
N ILE A 262 0.99 -10.89 -8.74
CA ILE A 262 -0.07 -11.60 -8.03
C ILE A 262 -0.12 -13.05 -8.51
N PHE A 263 -0.12 -13.99 -7.57
CA PHE A 263 -0.16 -15.42 -7.83
C PHE A 263 -1.32 -16.12 -7.11
N GLY A 264 -1.79 -17.23 -7.68
CA GLY A 264 -2.64 -18.20 -7.01
C GLY A 264 -4.12 -17.86 -7.06
N GLU A 265 -4.77 -17.78 -5.89
CA GLU A 265 -6.22 -17.54 -5.76
C GLU A 265 -6.55 -16.06 -5.50
N SER A 266 -5.68 -15.15 -5.92
CA SER A 266 -5.82 -13.70 -5.76
C SER A 266 -5.91 -13.00 -7.11
N GLY A 267 -6.27 -11.71 -7.08
CA GLY A 267 -6.39 -10.89 -8.27
C GLY A 267 -6.66 -9.43 -7.93
N ILE A 268 -7.24 -8.73 -8.90
CA ILE A 268 -7.62 -7.32 -8.78
C ILE A 268 -9.13 -7.21 -8.98
N ARG A 269 -9.83 -6.51 -8.10
CA ARG A 269 -11.23 -6.12 -8.29
C ARG A 269 -11.37 -4.62 -8.11
N PHE A 270 -12.24 -3.98 -8.88
CA PHE A 270 -12.45 -2.55 -8.75
C PHE A 270 -13.89 -2.13 -9.01
N HIS A 271 -14.28 -1.07 -8.34
CA HIS A 271 -15.55 -0.35 -8.43
C HIS A 271 -15.24 1.14 -8.58
N GLY A 272 -16.19 1.94 -9.06
CA GLY A 272 -15.98 3.38 -9.23
C GLY A 272 -15.15 3.75 -10.46
N ASN A 273 -14.68 4.99 -10.47
CA ASN A 273 -14.41 5.71 -11.72
C ASN A 273 -12.94 6.03 -11.94
N ASP A 274 -12.58 6.19 -13.22
CA ASP A 274 -11.35 6.82 -13.68
C ASP A 274 -10.07 6.14 -13.15
N HIS A 275 -10.14 4.84 -12.85
CA HIS A 275 -9.02 4.07 -12.37
C HIS A 275 -8.03 3.72 -13.48
N LYS A 276 -6.76 3.52 -13.09
CA LYS A 276 -5.72 2.96 -13.94
C LYS A 276 -5.26 1.62 -13.37
N ILE A 277 -5.56 0.53 -14.06
CA ILE A 277 -5.11 -0.83 -13.72
C ILE A 277 -4.09 -1.24 -14.78
N VAL A 278 -2.80 -0.98 -14.52
CA VAL A 278 -1.76 -1.06 -15.54
C VAL A 278 -0.53 -1.84 -15.13
N ASN A 279 0.18 -2.45 -16.09
CA ASN A 279 1.45 -3.16 -15.84
C ASN A 279 1.37 -4.29 -14.81
N ASN A 280 0.20 -4.80 -14.43
CA ASN A 280 0.12 -5.85 -13.42
C ASN A 280 0.40 -7.22 -14.06
N TYR A 281 1.19 -8.05 -13.36
CA TYR A 281 1.32 -9.46 -13.65
C TYR A 281 0.41 -10.25 -12.71
N VAL A 282 -0.58 -10.95 -13.26
CA VAL A 282 -1.52 -11.75 -12.48
C VAL A 282 -1.55 -13.16 -13.05
N ALA A 283 -1.02 -14.12 -12.30
CA ALA A 283 -1.09 -15.54 -12.62
C ALA A 283 -2.06 -16.24 -11.66
N ALA A 284 -3.35 -16.19 -12.02
CA ALA A 284 -4.43 -16.76 -11.24
C ALA A 284 -4.67 -18.22 -11.61
N THR A 285 -4.72 -19.11 -10.62
CA THR A 285 -4.83 -20.57 -10.83
C THR A 285 -6.14 -21.17 -10.34
N GLY A 286 -7.00 -20.38 -9.68
CA GLY A 286 -8.25 -20.88 -9.09
C GLY A 286 -9.35 -19.85 -8.93
N GLN A 287 -9.12 -18.60 -9.33
CA GLN A 287 -10.12 -17.52 -9.29
C GLN A 287 -9.95 -16.59 -10.49
N ARG A 288 -10.82 -15.59 -10.58
CA ARG A 288 -10.87 -14.58 -11.65
C ARG A 288 -9.75 -13.55 -11.47
N ALA A 289 -8.95 -13.29 -12.50
CA ALA A 289 -7.71 -12.54 -12.32
C ALA A 289 -7.93 -11.02 -12.19
N ILE A 290 -8.73 -10.42 -13.09
CA ILE A 290 -9.12 -9.01 -13.03
C ILE A 290 -10.63 -8.89 -13.17
N VAL A 291 -11.27 -8.31 -12.16
CA VAL A 291 -12.74 -8.25 -12.05
C VAL A 291 -13.21 -6.80 -12.05
N PHE A 292 -14.01 -6.46 -13.06
CA PHE A 292 -14.87 -5.29 -13.07
C PHE A 292 -16.01 -5.56 -12.07
N GLY A 293 -15.91 -4.96 -10.89
CA GLY A 293 -16.79 -5.25 -9.77
C GLY A 293 -18.25 -4.85 -10.03
N LYS A 294 -19.16 -5.49 -9.31
CA LYS A 294 -20.61 -5.23 -9.41
C LYS A 294 -20.92 -3.74 -9.21
N GLY A 295 -21.73 -3.17 -10.11
CA GLY A 295 -22.37 -1.87 -9.91
C GLY A 295 -23.79 -2.02 -9.36
N SER A 296 -24.00 -1.70 -8.09
CA SER A 296 -25.36 -1.49 -7.54
C SER A 296 -25.86 -0.08 -7.79
N GLU A 297 -24.95 0.84 -8.13
CA GLU A 297 -25.23 2.26 -8.33
C GLU A 297 -24.43 2.81 -9.51
N ALA A 298 -24.84 3.99 -9.99
CA ALA A 298 -24.06 4.81 -10.90
C ALA A 298 -23.80 6.17 -10.23
N ASP A 299 -22.58 6.37 -9.78
CA ASP A 299 -22.06 7.63 -9.24
C ASP A 299 -22.78 8.09 -7.95
N SER A 300 -22.82 7.24 -6.92
CA SER A 300 -23.67 7.41 -5.72
C SER A 300 -23.22 8.47 -4.71
N GLY A 301 -22.11 9.18 -4.96
CA GLY A 301 -21.59 10.20 -4.06
C GLY A 301 -21.03 9.64 -2.75
N PRO A 302 -20.52 10.50 -1.84
CA PRO A 302 -19.62 10.04 -0.77
C PRO A 302 -20.31 9.22 0.33
N THR A 303 -21.62 9.33 0.52
CA THR A 303 -22.32 8.73 1.66
C THR A 303 -22.81 7.30 1.42
N SER A 304 -22.79 6.82 0.18
CA SER A 304 -23.26 5.48 -0.13
C SER A 304 -22.31 4.39 0.41
N THR A 305 -22.91 3.26 0.78
CA THR A 305 -22.22 2.00 1.08
C THR A 305 -22.31 0.99 -0.06
N GLY A 306 -23.10 1.31 -1.10
CA GLY A 306 -23.20 0.56 -2.34
C GLY A 306 -21.92 0.63 -3.17
N HIS A 307 -21.94 -0.10 -4.28
CA HIS A 307 -20.84 -0.16 -5.23
C HIS A 307 -21.19 0.62 -6.48
N ASP A 308 -20.39 1.65 -6.77
CA ASP A 308 -20.42 2.28 -8.08
C ASP A 308 -19.90 1.31 -9.14
N ARG A 309 -20.60 1.25 -10.28
CA ARG A 309 -20.09 0.54 -11.46
C ARG A 309 -18.71 1.06 -11.84
N PRO A 310 -17.86 0.24 -12.47
CA PRO A 310 -16.69 0.75 -13.16
C PRO A 310 -17.06 1.72 -14.29
N ASP A 311 -16.57 2.96 -14.23
CA ASP A 311 -16.81 3.98 -15.26
C ASP A 311 -15.49 4.66 -15.68
N ARG A 312 -15.19 4.72 -16.99
CA ARG A 312 -13.93 5.29 -17.54
C ARG A 312 -12.64 4.68 -16.97
N VAL A 313 -12.70 3.42 -16.55
CA VAL A 313 -11.52 2.69 -16.06
C VAL A 313 -10.66 2.22 -17.24
N THR A 314 -9.34 2.43 -17.13
CA THR A 314 -8.35 1.89 -18.06
C THR A 314 -7.67 0.66 -17.48
N VAL A 315 -7.89 -0.49 -18.12
CA VAL A 315 -7.19 -1.76 -17.85
C VAL A 315 -6.23 -2.01 -19.00
N ALA A 316 -4.95 -1.67 -18.83
CA ALA A 316 -4.01 -1.71 -19.94
C ALA A 316 -2.63 -2.23 -19.60
N PHE A 317 -1.94 -2.86 -20.57
CA PHE A 317 -0.58 -3.37 -20.37
C PHE A 317 -0.47 -4.35 -19.20
N ASN A 318 -1.50 -5.16 -18.92
CA ASN A 318 -1.38 -6.23 -17.93
C ASN A 318 -1.01 -7.54 -18.62
N THR A 319 -0.25 -8.39 -17.93
CA THR A 319 -0.03 -9.78 -18.33
C THR A 319 -0.83 -10.66 -17.37
N VAL A 320 -1.88 -11.30 -17.90
CA VAL A 320 -2.91 -11.96 -17.09
C VAL A 320 -3.05 -13.40 -17.57
N LEU A 321 -2.74 -14.34 -16.68
CA LEU A 321 -2.82 -15.78 -16.91
C LEU A 321 -3.91 -16.33 -15.99
N GLY A 322 -4.85 -17.10 -16.55
CA GLY A 322 -5.97 -17.67 -15.81
C GLY A 322 -6.37 -19.06 -16.28
N THR A 323 -7.17 -19.76 -15.49
CA THR A 323 -7.75 -21.08 -15.85
C THR A 323 -9.26 -21.04 -16.13
N SER A 324 -9.87 -19.87 -15.96
CA SER A 324 -11.27 -19.55 -16.24
C SER A 324 -11.35 -18.25 -17.06
N ALA A 325 -12.52 -17.60 -17.14
CA ALA A 325 -12.58 -16.20 -17.55
C ALA A 325 -11.52 -15.40 -16.78
N VAL A 326 -10.64 -14.74 -17.54
CA VAL A 326 -9.38 -14.18 -17.03
C VAL A 326 -9.62 -12.74 -16.60
N ILE A 327 -10.20 -11.95 -17.52
CA ILE A 327 -10.75 -10.63 -17.22
C ILE A 327 -12.27 -10.75 -17.32
N ASP A 328 -13.00 -10.36 -16.28
CA ASP A 328 -14.45 -10.48 -16.29
C ASP A 328 -15.13 -9.32 -15.57
N SER A 329 -16.47 -9.32 -15.60
CA SER A 329 -17.27 -8.41 -14.78
C SER A 329 -18.31 -9.15 -13.96
N ASP A 330 -18.52 -8.73 -12.72
CA ASP A 330 -19.69 -9.17 -11.96
C ASP A 330 -20.99 -8.63 -12.59
N SER A 331 -22.08 -9.38 -12.41
CA SER A 331 -23.42 -8.91 -12.76
C SER A 331 -23.93 -7.88 -11.73
N GLY A 332 -24.37 -6.72 -12.19
CA GLY A 332 -25.03 -5.68 -11.38
C GLY A 332 -26.12 -4.95 -12.14
N ASP A 333 -26.90 -4.11 -11.46
CA ASP A 333 -27.95 -3.29 -12.10
C ASP A 333 -27.32 -2.29 -13.08
N PHE A 334 -26.14 -1.78 -12.72
CA PHE A 334 -25.34 -0.89 -13.54
C PHE A 334 -24.09 -1.61 -14.07
N LYS A 335 -23.93 -1.62 -15.38
CA LYS A 335 -22.84 -2.31 -16.09
C LYS A 335 -21.62 -1.41 -16.28
N PRO A 336 -20.40 -1.97 -16.38
CA PRO A 336 -19.21 -1.22 -16.76
C PRO A 336 -19.45 -0.29 -17.95
N LYS A 337 -19.02 0.96 -17.84
CA LYS A 337 -19.29 2.00 -18.85
C LYS A 337 -18.02 2.75 -19.24
N ASP A 338 -17.87 3.03 -20.52
CA ASP A 338 -16.79 3.82 -21.11
C ASP A 338 -15.38 3.34 -20.68
N CYS A 339 -15.26 2.05 -20.35
CA CYS A 339 -14.02 1.45 -19.92
C CYS A 339 -13.14 1.04 -21.12
N VAL A 340 -11.86 0.88 -20.87
CA VAL A 340 -10.87 0.47 -21.87
C VAL A 340 -10.16 -0.79 -21.40
N VAL A 341 -10.11 -1.81 -22.24
CA VAL A 341 -9.24 -2.98 -22.08
C VAL A 341 -8.26 -2.98 -23.25
N ALA A 342 -7.01 -2.57 -23.00
CA ALA A 342 -6.05 -2.34 -24.08
C ALA A 342 -4.64 -2.87 -23.85
N ASN A 343 -4.00 -3.38 -24.89
CA ASN A 343 -2.61 -3.81 -24.87
C ASN A 343 -2.30 -4.80 -23.73
N ASN A 344 -3.25 -5.64 -23.35
CA ASN A 344 -3.02 -6.71 -22.38
C ASN A 344 -2.58 -8.00 -23.08
N VAL A 345 -1.72 -8.79 -22.43
CA VAL A 345 -1.51 -10.20 -22.77
C VAL A 345 -2.44 -11.03 -21.90
N ILE A 346 -3.40 -11.71 -22.50
CA ILE A 346 -4.44 -12.48 -21.81
C ILE A 346 -4.31 -13.94 -22.24
N VAL A 347 -3.95 -14.80 -21.30
CA VAL A 347 -3.72 -16.23 -21.55
C VAL A 347 -4.64 -17.05 -20.67
N GLY A 348 -5.38 -17.97 -21.26
CA GLY A 348 -6.24 -18.91 -20.54
C GLY A 348 -6.04 -20.36 -20.94
N THR A 349 -6.80 -21.25 -20.31
CA THR A 349 -6.83 -22.69 -20.65
C THR A 349 -8.14 -23.14 -21.29
N GLY A 350 -9.09 -22.22 -21.51
CA GLY A 350 -10.39 -22.48 -22.14
C GLY A 350 -11.42 -21.39 -21.82
N GLY A 351 -12.58 -21.44 -22.49
CA GLY A 351 -13.66 -20.45 -22.33
C GLY A 351 -13.35 -19.07 -22.91
N PRO A 352 -14.27 -18.09 -22.73
CA PRO A 352 -13.98 -16.69 -23.04
C PRO A 352 -12.93 -16.15 -22.07
N LEU A 353 -11.84 -15.64 -22.61
CA LEU A 353 -10.76 -15.01 -21.82
C LEU A 353 -11.21 -13.68 -21.23
N VAL A 354 -12.05 -12.95 -21.96
CA VAL A 354 -12.72 -11.74 -21.50
C VAL A 354 -14.22 -11.99 -21.46
N ASP A 355 -14.86 -11.84 -20.31
CA ASP A 355 -16.30 -12.07 -20.15
C ASP A 355 -16.98 -10.88 -19.47
N MET A 356 -17.54 -9.99 -20.28
CA MET A 356 -18.24 -8.79 -19.81
C MET A 356 -19.75 -9.02 -19.79
N ALA A 357 -20.39 -8.56 -18.73
CA ALA A 357 -21.83 -8.63 -18.57
C ALA A 357 -22.53 -7.85 -19.70
N ASP A 358 -23.63 -8.40 -20.20
CA ASP A 358 -24.42 -7.79 -21.28
C ASP A 358 -24.81 -6.34 -20.95
N GLY A 359 -24.63 -5.46 -21.94
CA GLY A 359 -24.84 -4.02 -21.80
C GLY A 359 -23.63 -3.24 -21.29
N SER A 360 -22.49 -3.89 -21.05
CA SER A 360 -21.23 -3.20 -20.77
C SER A 360 -20.72 -2.43 -22.00
N THR A 361 -20.26 -1.20 -21.80
CA THR A 361 -19.61 -0.39 -22.83
C THR A 361 -18.10 -0.41 -22.58
N VAL A 362 -17.39 -1.28 -23.29
CA VAL A 362 -15.94 -1.46 -23.18
C VAL A 362 -15.29 -1.35 -24.56
N ARG A 363 -14.26 -0.51 -24.66
CA ARG A 363 -13.41 -0.42 -25.85
C ARG A 363 -12.24 -1.38 -25.71
N TYR A 364 -12.04 -2.20 -26.74
CA TYR A 364 -10.92 -3.14 -26.84
C TYR A 364 -9.90 -2.65 -27.87
N GLU A 365 -8.61 -2.75 -27.56
CA GLU A 365 -7.56 -2.30 -28.47
C GLU A 365 -6.23 -3.01 -28.21
N GLY A 366 -5.54 -3.51 -29.26
CA GLY A 366 -4.16 -4.00 -29.16
C GLY A 366 -3.92 -5.22 -28.26
N ASN A 367 -4.96 -5.89 -27.73
CA ASN A 367 -4.80 -7.02 -26.83
C ASN A 367 -4.26 -8.27 -27.57
N ILE A 368 -3.56 -9.13 -26.84
CA ILE A 368 -3.26 -10.50 -27.27
C ILE A 368 -4.12 -11.45 -26.44
N ALA A 369 -4.79 -12.38 -27.12
CA ALA A 369 -5.63 -13.41 -26.51
C ALA A 369 -5.14 -14.80 -26.93
N TRP A 370 -4.83 -15.69 -25.98
CA TRP A 370 -4.30 -17.02 -26.28
C TRP A 370 -4.85 -18.10 -25.34
N GLY A 371 -5.01 -19.33 -25.86
CA GLY A 371 -5.44 -20.50 -25.08
C GLY A 371 -6.94 -20.58 -24.75
N GLY A 372 -7.76 -19.65 -25.25
CA GLY A 372 -9.22 -19.64 -25.14
C GLY A 372 -9.86 -18.77 -26.23
N SER A 373 -11.20 -18.69 -26.26
CA SER A 373 -11.87 -17.72 -27.12
C SER A 373 -11.65 -16.33 -26.54
N ALA A 374 -11.40 -15.32 -27.38
CA ALA A 374 -11.03 -14.00 -26.84
C ALA A 374 -12.13 -13.36 -25.98
N GLY A 375 -13.40 -13.62 -26.27
CA GLY A 375 -14.55 -13.01 -25.59
C GLY A 375 -14.70 -11.50 -25.84
N MET A 376 -13.91 -10.97 -26.77
CA MET A 376 -13.97 -9.60 -27.26
C MET A 376 -14.52 -9.58 -28.69
N PRO A 377 -15.31 -8.58 -29.09
CA PRO A 377 -15.82 -8.48 -30.47
C PRO A 377 -14.73 -8.05 -31.47
N ASN A 378 -13.74 -7.27 -31.04
CA ASN A 378 -12.64 -6.75 -31.86
C ASN A 378 -11.50 -6.25 -30.94
N GLY A 379 -10.45 -5.62 -31.50
CA GLY A 379 -9.39 -4.99 -30.71
C GLY A 379 -8.40 -5.97 -30.07
N TYR A 380 -8.29 -7.19 -30.62
CA TYR A 380 -7.35 -8.21 -30.18
C TYR A 380 -6.74 -8.98 -31.34
N ARG A 381 -5.64 -9.69 -31.06
CA ARG A 381 -5.05 -10.72 -31.92
C ARG A 381 -5.06 -12.05 -31.19
N SER A 382 -5.59 -13.09 -31.83
CA SER A 382 -5.49 -14.47 -31.34
C SER A 382 -4.17 -15.09 -31.79
N VAL A 383 -3.13 -14.91 -30.99
CA VAL A 383 -1.77 -15.38 -31.30
C VAL A 383 -1.05 -15.77 -30.02
N ASP A 384 -0.24 -16.83 -30.07
CA ASP A 384 0.61 -17.23 -28.95
C ASP A 384 1.59 -16.11 -28.60
N PRO A 385 1.53 -15.52 -27.39
CA PRO A 385 2.48 -14.49 -26.96
C PRO A 385 3.91 -15.00 -26.78
N LYS A 386 4.15 -16.31 -26.87
CA LYS A 386 5.46 -16.96 -26.66
C LYS A 386 6.09 -16.57 -25.33
N LEU A 387 5.29 -16.58 -24.27
CA LEU A 387 5.80 -16.30 -22.93
C LEU A 387 6.71 -17.44 -22.47
N VAL A 388 7.81 -17.10 -21.80
CA VAL A 388 8.72 -18.05 -21.17
C VAL A 388 8.78 -17.75 -19.68
N GLN A 389 8.56 -18.76 -18.85
CA GLN A 389 8.61 -18.60 -17.41
C GLN A 389 10.05 -18.47 -16.93
N ASP A 390 10.33 -17.40 -16.19
CA ASP A 390 11.64 -17.18 -15.56
C ASP A 390 11.81 -18.04 -14.28
N SER A 391 13.01 -17.99 -13.69
CA SER A 391 13.34 -18.74 -12.47
C SER A 391 12.54 -18.32 -11.23
N HIS A 392 11.81 -17.20 -11.31
CA HIS A 392 10.97 -16.67 -10.23
C HIS A 392 9.48 -16.93 -10.46
N GLY A 393 9.14 -17.66 -11.53
CA GLY A 393 7.77 -18.04 -11.84
C GLY A 393 6.98 -16.98 -12.63
N ILE A 394 7.62 -15.91 -13.11
CA ILE A 394 6.97 -14.89 -13.95
C ILE A 394 7.08 -15.31 -15.42
N SER A 395 5.97 -15.35 -16.14
CA SER A 395 5.91 -15.57 -17.57
C SER A 395 6.26 -14.28 -18.33
N ARG A 396 7.47 -14.26 -18.92
CA ARG A 396 8.12 -13.10 -19.56
C ARG A 396 7.96 -13.10 -21.07
N LEU A 397 8.09 -11.93 -21.69
CA LEU A 397 8.29 -11.87 -23.14
C LEU A 397 9.63 -12.50 -23.51
N ALA A 398 9.65 -13.27 -24.60
CA ALA A 398 10.85 -13.83 -25.18
C ALA A 398 11.09 -13.27 -26.59
N ALA A 399 12.33 -13.40 -27.08
CA ALA A 399 12.69 -12.96 -28.42
C ALA A 399 11.74 -13.55 -29.49
N GLY A 400 11.22 -12.69 -30.36
CA GLY A 400 10.26 -13.08 -31.39
C GLY A 400 8.82 -13.28 -30.89
N SER A 401 8.51 -12.83 -29.67
CA SER A 401 7.14 -12.66 -29.19
C SER A 401 6.37 -11.68 -30.08
N PRO A 402 5.11 -11.97 -30.47
CA PRO A 402 4.27 -11.06 -31.21
C PRO A 402 3.73 -9.89 -30.36
N ALA A 403 4.12 -9.79 -29.09
CA ALA A 403 3.82 -8.67 -28.21
C ALA A 403 4.79 -7.49 -28.37
N ILE A 404 6.00 -7.75 -28.86
CA ILE A 404 7.10 -6.78 -28.90
C ILE A 404 6.79 -5.64 -29.89
N ASP A 405 6.91 -4.38 -29.45
CA ASP A 405 6.66 -3.15 -30.22
C ASP A 405 5.32 -3.15 -30.97
N THR A 406 4.29 -3.78 -30.39
CA THR A 406 2.99 -3.97 -31.05
C THR A 406 1.81 -3.29 -30.39
N ALA A 407 2.02 -2.55 -29.29
CA ALA A 407 0.93 -1.82 -28.64
C ALA A 407 0.22 -0.87 -29.62
N ALA A 408 -1.10 -0.80 -29.49
CA ALA A 408 -1.96 0.11 -30.24
C ALA A 408 -2.33 1.32 -29.37
N GLY A 409 -2.72 2.41 -30.03
CA GLY A 409 -3.09 3.67 -29.39
C GLY A 409 -1.92 4.40 -28.74
N THR A 410 -2.24 5.46 -27.99
CA THR A 410 -1.25 6.30 -27.28
C THR A 410 -1.53 6.27 -25.79
N TYR A 411 -0.58 5.78 -25.01
CA TYR A 411 -0.70 5.64 -23.55
C TYR A 411 0.47 6.36 -22.85
N SER A 412 0.65 7.64 -23.14
CA SER A 412 1.79 8.45 -22.69
C SER A 412 1.95 8.54 -21.16
N SER A 413 0.89 8.27 -20.39
CA SER A 413 0.99 8.21 -18.93
C SER A 413 1.58 6.91 -18.38
N VAL A 414 1.66 5.85 -19.19
CA VAL A 414 2.30 4.57 -18.83
C VAL A 414 3.76 4.64 -19.27
N THR A 415 4.58 5.30 -18.46
CA THR A 415 5.97 5.64 -18.82
C THR A 415 6.98 4.54 -18.45
N LYS A 416 6.58 3.61 -17.59
CA LYS A 416 7.35 2.45 -17.20
C LYS A 416 6.53 1.18 -17.30
N ASP A 417 7.20 0.05 -17.36
CA ASP A 417 6.60 -1.28 -17.29
C ASP A 417 6.64 -1.83 -15.85
N MET A 418 6.30 -3.10 -15.66
CA MET A 418 6.33 -3.73 -14.35
C MET A 418 7.76 -3.85 -13.78
N ASP A 419 8.79 -3.89 -14.62
CA ASP A 419 10.20 -4.01 -14.23
C ASP A 419 10.91 -2.68 -14.06
N LEU A 420 10.16 -1.57 -14.17
CA LEU A 420 10.62 -0.19 -14.08
C LEU A 420 11.48 0.26 -15.29
N GLN A 421 11.49 -0.52 -16.36
CA GLN A 421 12.06 -0.13 -17.65
C GLN A 421 11.22 1.00 -18.24
N THR A 422 11.88 1.98 -18.85
CA THR A 422 11.18 3.05 -19.56
C THR A 422 10.54 2.49 -20.82
N ARG A 423 9.24 2.73 -20.98
CA ARG A 423 8.57 2.45 -22.25
C ARG A 423 8.91 3.55 -23.25
N SER A 424 9.52 3.20 -24.37
CA SER A 424 9.96 4.15 -25.40
C SER A 424 9.61 3.64 -26.79
N GLY A 425 9.48 4.55 -27.76
CA GLY A 425 9.02 4.15 -29.10
C GLY A 425 7.60 3.57 -29.05
N LYS A 426 7.41 2.40 -29.64
CA LYS A 426 6.14 1.68 -29.59
C LYS A 426 6.22 0.64 -28.49
N TYR A 427 5.27 0.65 -27.57
CA TYR A 427 5.37 -0.20 -26.38
C TYR A 427 5.13 -1.67 -26.69
N ASP A 428 5.61 -2.53 -25.80
CA ASP A 428 5.25 -3.93 -25.76
C ASP A 428 3.84 -4.12 -25.19
N VAL A 429 3.10 -5.09 -25.75
CA VAL A 429 1.80 -5.53 -25.21
C VAL A 429 2.05 -6.38 -23.96
N GLY A 430 1.32 -6.10 -22.88
CA GLY A 430 1.49 -6.76 -21.59
C GLY A 430 2.31 -5.94 -20.58
N ALA A 431 2.55 -6.55 -19.42
CA ALA A 431 3.14 -5.89 -18.26
C ALA A 431 4.65 -5.65 -18.35
N ASP A 432 5.33 -6.41 -19.19
CA ASP A 432 6.78 -6.47 -19.37
C ASP A 432 7.13 -5.75 -20.68
N GLU A 433 8.14 -4.88 -20.65
CA GLU A 433 8.93 -4.59 -21.85
C GLU A 433 10.03 -5.65 -21.95
N LEU A 434 10.38 -6.09 -23.16
CA LEU A 434 11.33 -7.17 -23.34
C LEU A 434 12.65 -6.86 -22.61
N GLY A 435 13.05 -7.78 -21.73
CA GLY A 435 14.30 -7.67 -20.95
C GLY A 435 14.10 -7.32 -19.48
N GLY A 436 12.87 -7.37 -18.96
CA GLY A 436 12.56 -7.17 -17.55
C GLY A 436 13.29 -8.16 -16.62
N SER A 437 13.59 -7.70 -15.40
CA SER A 437 14.41 -8.45 -14.42
C SER A 437 13.91 -8.38 -12.97
N ARG A 438 12.82 -7.66 -12.71
CA ARG A 438 12.26 -7.47 -11.37
C ARG A 438 11.58 -8.76 -10.92
N LYS A 439 12.07 -9.31 -9.82
CA LYS A 439 11.52 -10.51 -9.18
C LYS A 439 10.33 -10.18 -8.26
N PRO A 440 9.44 -11.14 -7.98
CA PRO A 440 8.48 -11.02 -6.89
C PRO A 440 9.22 -10.80 -5.56
N LEU A 441 8.62 -10.00 -4.67
CA LEU A 441 9.17 -9.77 -3.34
C LEU A 441 9.16 -11.06 -2.54
N ASN A 442 10.20 -11.23 -1.74
CA ASN A 442 10.34 -12.31 -0.78
C ASN A 442 10.65 -11.74 0.61
N LYS A 443 10.76 -12.61 1.63
CA LYS A 443 10.99 -12.20 3.02
C LYS A 443 12.26 -11.39 3.24
N SER A 444 13.29 -11.51 2.39
CA SER A 444 14.50 -10.67 2.46
C SER A 444 14.27 -9.22 2.06
N ASP A 445 13.24 -8.97 1.26
CA ASP A 445 12.97 -7.66 0.65
C ASP A 445 12.04 -6.81 1.54
N VAL A 446 11.44 -7.41 2.57
CA VAL A 446 10.40 -6.80 3.42
C VAL A 446 10.61 -7.11 4.91
N GLY A 447 9.88 -6.41 5.77
CA GLY A 447 9.90 -6.63 7.21
C GLY A 447 11.16 -6.08 7.90
N PRO A 448 11.35 -6.35 9.20
CA PRO A 448 12.30 -5.62 10.04
C PRO A 448 13.76 -5.66 9.60
N SER A 449 14.13 -6.72 8.89
CA SER A 449 15.50 -6.97 8.44
C SER A 449 15.75 -6.50 7.00
N ALA A 450 14.74 -5.99 6.29
CA ALA A 450 14.90 -5.52 4.92
C ALA A 450 15.90 -4.34 4.85
N PRO A 451 16.63 -4.20 3.72
CA PRO A 451 17.59 -3.10 3.51
C PRO A 451 17.02 -1.71 3.82
#